data_AF-A0A8C6F4Q1-F1
#
_entry.id   AF-A0A8C6F4Q1-F1
#
_cell.length_a   1.000
_cell.length_b   1.000
_cell.length_c   1.000
_cell.angle_alpha   90.00
_cell.angle_beta   90.00
_cell.angle_gamma   90.00
#
_symmetry.space_group_name_H-M   'P 1'
#
loop_
_entity.id
_entity.type
_entity.pdbx_description
1 polymer ?
#
loop_
_entity_poly.entity_id
_entity_poly.type
_entity_poly.pdbx_seq_one_letter_code
_entity_poly.pdbx_strand_id
1 'polypeptide(L)'
;VEILRLAQSKRNINSLNMDLERDMQRIDEANQDLLLKIRKKEDEIQRLENEITQTRDLAQGEEWGKENRTTMETERALQVLEEETARLERKNETLVHSIAELERKLTRKSQKATKCEQGNLKGTPEESKVKLQQLEASCADQEKELAKVIEDYALLAQLCEDQALCIKKYRETLKKIEEELETQFLEREVSKVISMNSASKECNGQNNKDNSLQKKKTGFCKTIFQYFFFTTLFFIRLLGYLLFHISFINPDLFVNILPKILSRNILWKLRCLLFPSLMLETEDMLPH
;
A
#
# COMPACT_ATOMS: atom_id res chain seq x y z
N VAL A 1 11.16 86.70 12.08
CA VAL A 1 11.70 85.33 12.19
C VAL A 1 10.62 84.27 11.92
N GLU A 2 9.40 84.41 12.45
CA GLU A 2 8.23 83.55 12.12
C GLU A 2 8.00 83.27 10.62
N ILE A 3 8.02 84.30 9.78
CA ILE A 3 7.66 84.19 8.35
C ILE A 3 8.63 83.26 7.60
N LEU A 4 9.92 83.29 7.95
CA LEU A 4 10.93 82.39 7.37
C LEU A 4 10.73 80.94 7.82
N ARG A 5 10.40 80.71 9.12
CA ARG A 5 10.09 79.36 9.63
C ARG A 5 8.83 78.78 8.99
N LEU A 6 7.80 79.61 8.79
CA LEU A 6 6.58 79.22 8.10
C LEU A 6 6.84 78.88 6.63
N ALA A 7 7.63 79.69 5.93
CA ALA A 7 8.01 79.42 4.54
C ALA A 7 8.80 78.10 4.40
N GLN A 8 9.70 77.81 5.35
CA GLN A 8 10.46 76.57 5.36
C GLN A 8 9.59 75.36 5.72
N SER A 9 8.69 75.49 6.69
CA SER A 9 7.70 74.46 7.02
C SER A 9 6.80 74.14 5.83
N LYS A 10 6.33 75.16 5.09
CA LYS A 10 5.53 74.98 3.87
C LYS A 10 6.29 74.19 2.79
N ARG A 11 7.58 74.48 2.58
CA ARG A 11 8.42 73.71 1.63
C ARG A 11 8.58 72.25 2.06
N ASN A 12 8.78 71.99 3.35
CA ASN A 12 8.91 70.63 3.86
C ASN A 12 7.61 69.84 3.70
N ILE A 13 6.46 70.45 4.00
CA ILE A 13 5.14 69.83 3.79
C ILE A 13 4.91 69.52 2.31
N ASN A 14 5.24 70.45 1.41
CA ASN A 14 5.10 70.21 -0.02
C ASN A 14 6.00 69.08 -0.52
N SER A 15 7.24 68.99 -0.02
CA SER A 15 8.14 67.87 -0.35
C SER A 15 7.56 66.54 0.13
N LEU A 16 7.07 66.49 1.37
CA LEU A 16 6.48 65.29 1.95
C LEU A 16 5.23 64.85 1.19
N ASN A 17 4.38 65.79 0.78
CA ASN A 17 3.20 65.49 -0.02
C ASN A 17 3.57 64.92 -1.40
N MET A 18 4.60 65.47 -2.07
CA MET A 18 5.07 64.91 -3.34
C MET A 18 5.64 63.51 -3.19
N ASP A 19 6.37 63.24 -2.10
CA ASP A 19 6.92 61.91 -1.83
C ASP A 19 5.80 60.90 -1.53
N LEU A 20 4.79 61.31 -0.76
CA LEU A 20 3.61 60.49 -0.47
C LEU A 20 2.82 60.16 -1.75
N GLU A 21 2.64 61.13 -2.64
CA GLU A 21 1.94 60.93 -3.91
C GLU A 21 2.72 59.94 -4.81
N ARG A 22 4.05 60.03 -4.83
CA ARG A 22 4.90 59.07 -5.54
C ARG A 22 4.84 57.68 -4.93
N ASP A 23 4.80 57.56 -3.59
CA ASP A 23 4.68 56.28 -2.91
C ASP A 23 3.33 55.62 -3.17
N MET A 24 2.25 56.39 -3.14
CA MET A 24 0.90 55.92 -3.47
C MET A 24 0.84 55.39 -4.91
N GLN A 25 1.38 56.14 -5.87
CA GLN A 25 1.43 55.71 -7.27
C GLN A 25 2.25 54.42 -7.44
N ARG A 26 3.40 54.30 -6.75
CA ARG A 26 4.21 53.06 -6.78
C ARG A 26 3.46 51.85 -6.21
N ILE A 27 2.69 52.05 -5.14
CA ILE A 27 1.87 50.99 -4.54
C ILE A 27 0.75 50.59 -5.49
N ASP A 28 0.09 51.54 -6.15
CA ASP A 28 -0.98 51.25 -7.11
C ASP A 28 -0.46 50.47 -8.32
N GLU A 29 0.70 50.84 -8.87
CA GLU A 29 1.37 50.10 -9.96
C GLU A 29 1.73 48.67 -9.54
N ALA A 30 2.30 48.49 -8.34
CA ALA A 30 2.63 47.17 -7.82
C ALA A 30 1.38 46.29 -7.58
N ASN A 31 0.29 46.88 -7.08
CA ASN A 31 -0.98 46.18 -6.88
C ASN A 31 -1.60 45.77 -8.22
N GLN A 32 -1.51 46.61 -9.25
CA GLN A 32 -1.99 46.28 -10.59
C GLN A 32 -1.20 45.12 -11.22
N ASP A 33 0.12 45.08 -11.06
CA ASP A 33 0.95 43.95 -11.51
C ASP A 33 0.59 42.65 -10.77
N LEU A 34 0.38 42.73 -9.45
CA LEU A 34 -0.06 41.57 -8.65
C LEU A 34 -1.43 41.05 -9.10
N LEU A 35 -2.39 41.93 -9.38
CA LEU A 35 -3.70 41.54 -9.90
C LEU A 35 -3.60 40.82 -11.25
N LEU A 36 -2.72 41.26 -12.14
CA LEU A 36 -2.46 40.58 -13.41
C LEU A 36 -1.84 39.20 -13.20
N LYS A 37 -0.92 39.06 -12.24
CA LYS A 37 -0.32 37.75 -11.88
C LYS A 37 -1.34 36.80 -11.27
N ILE A 38 -2.23 37.30 -10.40
CA ILE A 38 -3.30 36.50 -9.80
C ILE A 38 -4.23 35.95 -10.89
N ARG A 39 -4.72 36.80 -11.81
CA ARG A 39 -5.58 36.36 -12.91
C ARG A 39 -4.92 35.29 -13.79
N LYS A 40 -3.66 35.49 -14.15
CA LYS A 40 -2.90 34.47 -14.92
C LYS A 40 -2.81 33.13 -14.19
N LYS A 41 -2.66 33.16 -12.86
CA LYS A 41 -2.62 31.95 -12.04
C LYS A 41 -3.99 31.31 -11.89
N GLU A 42 -5.06 32.08 -11.78
CA GLU A 42 -6.44 31.57 -11.80
C GLU A 42 -6.77 30.87 -13.12
N ASP A 43 -6.42 31.47 -14.26
CA ASP A 43 -6.62 30.86 -15.58
C ASP A 43 -5.85 29.54 -15.74
N GLU A 44 -4.61 29.50 -15.21
CA GLU A 44 -3.78 28.29 -15.20
C GLU A 44 -4.36 27.19 -14.31
N ILE A 45 -4.85 27.54 -13.12
CA ILE A 45 -5.53 26.60 -12.23
C ILE A 45 -6.77 26.04 -12.91
N GLN A 46 -7.61 26.88 -13.50
CA GLN A 46 -8.84 26.45 -14.16
C GLN A 46 -8.56 25.51 -15.34
N ARG A 47 -7.49 25.76 -16.11
CA ARG A 47 -7.05 24.86 -17.16
C ARG A 47 -6.65 23.48 -16.61
N LEU A 48 -5.86 23.45 -15.54
CA LEU A 48 -5.41 22.21 -14.91
C LEU A 48 -6.57 21.43 -14.27
N GLU A 49 -7.52 22.12 -13.64
CA GLU A 49 -8.72 21.50 -13.07
C GLU A 49 -9.56 20.79 -14.14
N ASN A 50 -9.71 21.40 -15.32
CA ASN A 50 -10.39 20.79 -16.46
C ASN A 50 -9.67 19.53 -16.96
N GLU A 51 -8.33 19.59 -17.07
CA GLU A 51 -7.51 18.44 -17.50
C GLU A 51 -7.59 17.27 -16.50
N ILE A 52 -7.57 17.55 -15.20
CA ILE A 52 -7.74 16.54 -14.15
C ILE A 52 -9.11 15.89 -14.25
N THR A 53 -10.16 16.68 -14.48
CA THR A 53 -11.54 16.18 -14.58
C THR A 53 -11.69 15.27 -15.80
N GLN A 54 -11.18 15.71 -16.96
CA GLN A 54 -11.19 14.90 -18.18
C GLN A 54 -10.41 13.59 -18.03
N THR A 55 -9.25 13.62 -17.39
CA THR A 55 -8.42 12.42 -17.16
C THR A 55 -9.11 11.44 -16.21
N ARG A 56 -9.80 11.95 -15.18
CA ARG A 56 -10.58 11.14 -14.25
C ARG A 56 -11.73 10.42 -14.96
N ASP A 57 -12.47 11.12 -15.82
CA ASP A 57 -13.61 10.54 -16.54
C ASP A 57 -13.16 9.47 -17.54
N LEU A 58 -12.06 9.69 -18.25
CA LEU A 58 -11.47 8.71 -19.15
C LEU A 58 -10.97 7.46 -18.40
N ALA A 59 -10.25 7.66 -17.29
CA ALA A 59 -9.74 6.55 -16.49
C ALA A 59 -10.87 5.71 -15.87
N GLN A 60 -11.92 6.37 -15.37
CA GLN A 60 -13.06 5.69 -14.76
C GLN A 60 -13.88 4.89 -15.79
N GLY A 61 -14.08 5.43 -17.00
CA GLY A 61 -14.77 4.72 -18.07
C GLY A 61 -14.00 3.48 -18.57
N GLU A 62 -12.67 3.59 -18.70
CA GLU A 62 -11.84 2.48 -19.16
C GLU A 62 -11.69 1.36 -18.11
N GLU A 63 -11.54 1.74 -16.84
CA GLU A 63 -11.43 0.79 -15.71
C GLU A 63 -12.75 0.03 -15.51
N TRP A 64 -13.89 0.73 -15.55
CA TRP A 64 -15.21 0.11 -15.46
C TRP A 64 -15.48 -0.87 -16.61
N GLY A 65 -15.07 -0.55 -17.83
CA GLY A 65 -15.22 -1.43 -18.99
C GLY A 65 -14.36 -2.70 -18.90
N LYS A 66 -13.12 -2.59 -18.39
CA LYS A 66 -12.21 -3.73 -18.22
C LYS A 66 -12.67 -4.64 -17.09
N GLU A 67 -13.02 -4.09 -15.94
CA GLU A 67 -13.49 -4.87 -14.78
C GLU A 67 -14.74 -5.67 -15.17
N ASN A 68 -15.72 -5.03 -15.80
CA ASN A 68 -16.97 -5.69 -16.18
C ASN A 68 -16.80 -6.80 -17.25
N ARG A 69 -15.75 -6.69 -18.09
CA ARG A 69 -15.39 -7.76 -19.03
C ARG A 69 -14.77 -8.95 -18.31
N THR A 70 -13.86 -8.68 -17.38
CA THR A 70 -13.20 -9.73 -16.58
C THR A 70 -14.18 -10.46 -15.68
N THR A 71 -15.12 -9.76 -15.05
CA THR A 71 -16.16 -10.39 -14.22
C THR A 71 -17.03 -11.33 -15.04
N MET A 72 -17.49 -10.89 -16.21
CA MET A 72 -18.30 -11.71 -17.12
C MET A 72 -17.52 -12.95 -17.63
N GLU A 73 -16.21 -12.83 -17.89
CA GLU A 73 -15.37 -13.97 -18.27
C GLU A 73 -15.19 -14.96 -17.11
N THR A 74 -14.98 -14.48 -15.88
CA THR A 74 -14.87 -15.33 -14.69
C THR A 74 -16.17 -16.05 -14.35
N GLU A 75 -17.31 -15.39 -14.51
CA GLU A 75 -18.63 -15.98 -14.28
C GLU A 75 -18.92 -17.12 -15.25
N ARG A 76 -18.58 -16.95 -16.55
CA ARG A 76 -18.70 -18.02 -17.54
C ARG A 76 -17.80 -19.21 -17.22
N ALA A 77 -16.56 -18.96 -16.79
CA ALA A 77 -15.64 -20.04 -16.42
C ALA A 77 -16.14 -20.82 -15.20
N LEU A 78 -16.71 -20.12 -14.21
CA LEU A 78 -17.35 -20.75 -13.04
C LEU A 78 -18.54 -21.61 -13.45
N GLN A 79 -19.40 -21.11 -14.33
CA GLN A 79 -20.55 -21.87 -14.81
C GLN A 79 -20.14 -23.17 -15.51
N VAL A 80 -19.09 -23.14 -16.34
CA VAL A 80 -18.54 -24.35 -16.99
C VAL A 80 -17.99 -25.34 -15.96
N LEU A 81 -17.29 -24.86 -14.92
CA LEU A 81 -16.78 -25.72 -13.85
C LEU A 81 -17.91 -26.35 -13.03
N GLU A 82 -18.99 -25.61 -12.77
CA GLU A 82 -20.17 -26.10 -12.06
C GLU A 82 -20.87 -27.21 -12.85
N GLU A 83 -21.05 -27.03 -14.16
CA GLU A 83 -21.61 -28.04 -15.06
C GLU A 83 -20.75 -29.31 -15.12
N GLU A 84 -19.43 -29.16 -15.21
CA GLU A 84 -18.48 -30.28 -15.18
C GLU A 84 -18.47 -31.01 -13.85
N THR A 85 -18.58 -30.27 -12.73
CA THR A 85 -18.68 -30.85 -11.39
C THR A 85 -19.95 -31.67 -11.25
N ALA A 86 -21.10 -31.13 -11.66
CA ALA A 86 -22.38 -31.86 -11.67
C ALA A 86 -22.33 -33.11 -12.58
N ARG A 87 -21.58 -33.05 -13.69
CA ARG A 87 -21.38 -34.21 -14.58
C ARG A 87 -20.53 -35.29 -13.93
N LEU A 88 -19.45 -34.91 -13.25
CA LEU A 88 -18.58 -35.84 -12.52
C LEU A 88 -19.31 -36.48 -11.34
N GLU A 89 -20.15 -35.73 -10.64
CA GLU A 89 -20.95 -36.24 -9.51
C GLU A 89 -21.91 -37.35 -9.95
N ARG A 90 -22.67 -37.14 -11.04
CA ARG A 90 -23.53 -38.20 -11.62
C ARG A 90 -22.76 -39.47 -12.01
N LYS A 91 -21.55 -39.30 -12.57
CA LYS A 91 -20.68 -40.45 -12.90
C LYS A 91 -20.22 -41.17 -11.65
N ASN A 92 -19.87 -40.43 -10.60
CA ASN A 92 -19.43 -40.98 -9.33
C ASN A 92 -20.57 -41.77 -8.66
N GLU A 93 -21.78 -41.22 -8.61
CA GLU A 93 -22.98 -41.92 -8.12
C GLU A 93 -23.22 -43.25 -8.87
N THR A 94 -23.09 -43.22 -10.20
CA THR A 94 -23.25 -44.43 -11.03
C THR A 94 -22.20 -45.49 -10.71
N LEU A 95 -20.93 -45.08 -10.53
CA LEU A 95 -19.84 -45.99 -10.17
C LEU A 95 -20.02 -46.57 -8.76
N VAL A 96 -20.43 -45.76 -7.78
CA VAL A 96 -20.75 -46.21 -6.42
C VAL A 96 -21.84 -47.27 -6.45
N HIS A 97 -22.91 -47.05 -7.22
CA HIS A 97 -23.97 -48.06 -7.39
C HIS A 97 -23.46 -49.35 -8.02
N SER A 98 -22.62 -49.27 -9.07
CA SER A 98 -22.02 -50.43 -9.73
C SER A 98 -21.09 -51.22 -8.79
N ILE A 99 -20.27 -50.53 -8.00
CA ILE A 99 -19.39 -51.15 -6.99
C ILE A 99 -20.23 -51.89 -5.95
N ALA A 100 -21.26 -51.24 -5.39
CA ALA A 100 -22.16 -51.87 -4.43
C ALA A 100 -22.87 -53.11 -5.00
N GLU A 101 -23.21 -53.12 -6.28
CA GLU A 101 -23.79 -54.30 -6.94
C GLU A 101 -22.77 -55.43 -7.10
N LEU A 102 -21.53 -55.12 -7.50
CA LEU A 102 -20.44 -56.08 -7.60
C LEU A 102 -20.09 -56.68 -6.23
N GLU A 103 -20.04 -55.88 -5.17
CA GLU A 103 -19.85 -56.33 -3.80
C GLU A 103 -20.97 -57.28 -3.34
N ARG A 104 -22.24 -56.98 -3.65
CA ARG A 104 -23.35 -57.93 -3.40
C ARG A 104 -23.21 -59.23 -4.18
N LYS A 105 -22.76 -59.18 -5.43
CA LYS A 105 -22.51 -60.38 -6.23
C LYS A 105 -21.36 -61.21 -5.63
N LEU A 106 -20.29 -60.56 -5.19
CA LEU A 106 -19.13 -61.20 -4.55
C LEU A 106 -19.53 -61.88 -3.24
N THR A 107 -20.25 -61.17 -2.35
CA THR A 107 -20.72 -61.71 -1.07
C THR A 107 -21.73 -62.85 -1.23
N ARG A 108 -22.63 -62.78 -2.21
CA ARG A 108 -23.52 -63.92 -2.55
C ARG A 108 -22.75 -65.13 -3.10
N LYS A 109 -21.69 -64.89 -3.87
CA LYS A 109 -20.85 -65.95 -4.43
C LYS A 109 -19.98 -66.59 -3.34
N SER A 110 -19.44 -65.81 -2.39
CA SER A 110 -18.68 -66.32 -1.25
C SER A 110 -19.55 -67.12 -0.27
N GLN A 111 -20.80 -66.70 -0.03
CA GLN A 111 -21.78 -67.46 0.77
C GLN A 111 -22.21 -68.78 0.11
N LYS A 112 -22.25 -68.82 -1.23
CA LYS A 112 -22.46 -70.09 -1.98
C LYS A 112 -21.21 -70.98 -1.95
N ALA A 113 -20.01 -70.41 -1.92
CA ALA A 113 -18.75 -71.17 -1.78
C ALA A 113 -18.56 -71.73 -0.36
N THR A 114 -18.99 -71.03 0.70
CA THR A 114 -18.90 -71.53 2.10
C THR A 114 -19.78 -72.76 2.39
N LYS A 115 -20.77 -73.06 1.53
CA LYS A 115 -21.56 -74.31 1.60
C LYS A 115 -20.94 -75.50 0.85
N CYS A 116 -19.82 -75.30 0.13
CA CYS A 116 -19.25 -76.32 -0.76
C CYS A 116 -17.73 -76.56 -0.61
N GLU A 117 -17.01 -75.84 0.25
CA GLU A 117 -15.55 -75.98 0.38
C GLU A 117 -15.14 -76.49 1.77
N GLN A 118 -15.44 -77.77 2.03
CA GLN A 118 -14.50 -78.66 2.72
C GLN A 118 -13.84 -79.52 1.64
N GLY A 119 -12.95 -78.93 0.84
CA GLY A 119 -12.34 -79.66 -0.26
C GLY A 119 -11.37 -78.83 -1.08
N ASN A 120 -10.09 -79.16 -0.92
CA ASN A 120 -8.98 -78.90 -1.85
C ASN A 120 -8.36 -77.50 -1.89
N LEU A 121 -7.41 -77.28 -0.97
CA LEU A 121 -6.23 -76.44 -1.21
C LEU A 121 -5.22 -77.22 -2.07
N LYS A 122 -5.04 -76.81 -3.32
CA LYS A 122 -3.87 -77.16 -4.12
C LYS A 122 -3.50 -76.00 -5.06
N GLY A 123 -2.92 -74.96 -4.49
CA GLY A 123 -2.13 -73.97 -5.24
C GLY A 123 -0.67 -74.41 -5.25
N THR A 124 -0.05 -74.49 -6.42
CA THR A 124 1.34 -74.92 -6.60
C THR A 124 2.31 -73.91 -5.97
N PRO A 125 3.28 -74.35 -5.14
CA PRO A 125 4.20 -73.48 -4.38
C PRO A 125 5.11 -72.59 -5.23
N GLU A 126 5.25 -72.86 -6.52
CA GLU A 126 6.06 -72.07 -7.45
C GLU A 126 5.42 -70.71 -7.81
N GLU A 127 4.10 -70.63 -7.95
CA GLU A 127 3.41 -69.38 -8.33
C GLU A 127 3.42 -68.34 -7.21
N SER A 128 3.30 -68.79 -5.94
CA SER A 128 3.38 -67.91 -4.78
C SER A 128 4.79 -67.36 -4.60
N LYS A 129 5.81 -68.14 -4.95
CA LYS A 129 7.23 -67.75 -4.89
C LYS A 129 7.57 -66.65 -5.90
N VAL A 130 7.05 -66.76 -7.13
CA VAL A 130 7.23 -65.75 -8.18
C VAL A 130 6.53 -64.44 -7.83
N LYS A 131 5.30 -64.49 -7.28
CA LYS A 131 4.58 -63.29 -6.82
C LYS A 131 5.31 -62.58 -5.68
N LEU A 132 5.94 -63.35 -4.78
CA LEU A 132 6.70 -62.81 -3.66
C LEU A 132 7.96 -62.08 -4.16
N GLN A 133 8.71 -62.67 -5.09
CA GLN A 133 9.86 -62.01 -5.73
C GLN A 133 9.46 -60.74 -6.50
N GLN A 134 8.31 -60.74 -7.18
CA GLN A 134 7.81 -59.57 -7.90
C GLN A 134 7.43 -58.43 -6.93
N LEU A 135 6.80 -58.75 -5.79
CA LEU A 135 6.51 -57.79 -4.73
C LEU A 135 7.79 -57.25 -4.09
N GLU A 136 8.80 -58.10 -3.89
CA GLU A 136 10.10 -57.72 -3.32
C GLU A 136 10.85 -56.73 -4.24
N ALA A 137 10.84 -56.98 -5.55
CA ALA A 137 11.38 -56.05 -6.54
C ALA A 137 10.62 -54.71 -6.56
N SER A 138 9.29 -54.74 -6.50
CA SER A 138 8.46 -53.53 -6.44
C SER A 138 8.69 -52.73 -5.15
N CYS A 139 8.93 -53.40 -4.02
CA CYS A 139 9.30 -52.74 -2.76
C CYS A 139 10.67 -52.07 -2.88
N ALA A 140 11.66 -52.73 -3.47
CA ALA A 140 13.00 -52.17 -3.67
C ALA A 140 12.96 -50.93 -4.57
N ASP A 141 12.15 -50.94 -5.64
CA ASP A 141 11.95 -49.78 -6.51
C ASP A 141 11.27 -48.63 -5.75
N GLN A 142 10.26 -48.93 -4.92
CA GLN A 142 9.57 -47.93 -4.11
C GLN A 142 10.48 -47.31 -3.02
N GLU A 143 11.34 -48.11 -2.38
CA GLU A 143 12.33 -47.63 -1.41
C GLU A 143 13.34 -46.68 -2.06
N LYS A 144 13.76 -46.99 -3.29
CA LYS A 144 14.68 -46.12 -4.04
C LYS A 144 14.05 -44.78 -4.41
N GLU A 145 12.79 -44.77 -4.85
CA GLU A 145 12.07 -43.52 -5.12
C GLU A 145 11.82 -42.72 -3.84
N LEU A 146 11.50 -43.40 -2.73
CA LEU A 146 11.35 -42.75 -1.43
C LEU A 146 12.66 -42.11 -0.96
N ALA A 147 13.80 -42.77 -1.16
CA ALA A 147 15.11 -42.21 -0.83
C ALA A 147 15.41 -40.91 -1.60
N LYS A 148 15.09 -40.86 -2.90
CA LYS A 148 15.22 -39.63 -3.70
C LYS A 148 14.33 -38.50 -3.18
N VAL A 149 13.08 -38.80 -2.86
CA VAL A 149 12.14 -37.80 -2.33
C VAL A 149 12.62 -37.24 -0.99
N ILE A 150 13.22 -38.08 -0.14
CA ILE A 150 13.82 -37.64 1.13
C ILE A 150 15.02 -36.71 0.87
N GLU A 151 15.85 -37.02 -0.11
CA GLU A 151 16.99 -36.17 -0.51
C GLU A 151 16.50 -34.82 -1.07
N ASP A 152 15.54 -34.82 -1.99
CA ASP A 152 14.94 -33.60 -2.53
C ASP A 152 14.29 -32.74 -1.44
N TYR A 153 13.61 -33.36 -0.47
CA TYR A 153 13.05 -32.66 0.67
C TYR A 153 14.12 -32.03 1.57
N ALA A 154 15.23 -32.71 1.80
CA ALA A 154 16.36 -32.16 2.56
C ALA A 154 16.98 -30.95 1.84
N LEU A 155 17.13 -31.01 0.52
CA LEU A 155 17.60 -29.88 -0.29
C LEU A 155 16.62 -28.69 -0.21
N LEU A 156 15.31 -28.95 -0.30
CA LEU A 156 14.28 -27.91 -0.19
C LEU A 156 14.28 -27.26 1.19
N ALA A 157 14.46 -28.03 2.26
CA ALA A 157 14.55 -27.52 3.62
C ALA A 157 15.75 -26.57 3.77
N GLN A 158 16.91 -26.95 3.23
CA GLN A 158 18.11 -26.12 3.28
C GLN A 158 17.95 -24.83 2.46
N LEU A 159 17.30 -24.90 1.29
CA LEU A 159 16.97 -23.71 0.49
C LEU A 159 16.03 -22.75 1.26
N CYS A 160 15.05 -23.30 1.97
CA CYS A 160 14.17 -22.50 2.83
C CYS A 160 14.93 -21.79 3.95
N GLU A 161 15.91 -22.47 4.58
CA GLU A 161 16.77 -21.87 5.61
C GLU A 161 17.63 -20.72 5.04
N ASP A 162 18.25 -20.94 3.89
CA ASP A 162 19.05 -19.92 3.20
C ASP A 162 18.20 -18.70 2.83
N GLN A 163 16.99 -18.92 2.33
CA GLN A 163 16.05 -17.85 2.01
C GLN A 163 15.59 -17.09 3.26
N ALA A 164 15.34 -17.78 4.37
CA ALA A 164 15.00 -17.14 5.64
C ALA A 164 16.15 -16.25 6.15
N LEU A 165 17.40 -16.70 6.01
CA LEU A 165 18.58 -15.94 6.36
C LEU A 165 18.77 -14.70 5.47
N CYS A 166 18.51 -14.84 4.17
CA CYS A 166 18.51 -13.73 3.21
C CYS A 166 17.47 -12.65 3.57
N ILE A 167 16.23 -13.07 3.84
CA ILE A 167 15.15 -12.17 4.26
C ILE A 167 15.52 -11.44 5.57
N LYS A 168 16.14 -12.15 6.53
CA LYS A 168 16.59 -11.56 7.79
C LYS A 168 17.62 -10.45 7.55
N LYS A 169 18.61 -10.68 6.69
CA LYS A 169 19.62 -9.65 6.33
C LYS A 169 19.00 -8.43 5.67
N TYR A 170 18.04 -8.62 4.76
CA TYR A 170 17.34 -7.50 4.13
C TYR A 170 16.54 -6.69 5.14
N ARG A 171 15.82 -7.34 6.06
CA ARG A 171 15.09 -6.64 7.14
C ARG A 171 16.01 -5.83 8.03
N GLU A 172 17.16 -6.37 8.41
CA GLU A 172 18.13 -5.67 9.24
C GLU A 172 18.74 -4.45 8.51
N THR A 173 19.03 -4.60 7.22
CA THR A 173 19.52 -3.49 6.38
C THR A 173 18.48 -2.39 6.26
N LEU A 174 17.21 -2.75 6.03
CA LEU A 174 16.11 -1.78 5.97
C LEU A 174 15.95 -1.01 7.28
N LYS A 175 16.02 -1.71 8.42
CA LYS A 175 15.95 -1.07 9.74
C LYS A 175 17.09 -0.07 9.95
N LYS A 176 18.32 -0.42 9.53
CA LYS A 176 19.47 0.47 9.63
C LYS A 176 19.29 1.73 8.77
N ILE A 177 18.75 1.61 7.56
CA ILE A 177 18.47 2.74 6.68
C ILE A 177 17.38 3.65 7.28
N GLU A 178 16.35 3.07 7.90
CA GLU A 178 15.29 3.81 8.57
C GLU A 178 15.84 4.61 9.77
N GLU A 179 16.64 3.97 10.63
CA GLU A 179 17.34 4.63 11.73
C GLU A 179 18.26 5.77 11.23
N GLU A 180 19.00 5.55 10.13
CA GLU A 180 19.86 6.58 9.54
C GLU A 180 19.05 7.78 9.00
N LEU A 181 17.93 7.53 8.31
CA LEU A 181 17.03 8.59 7.84
C LEU A 181 16.45 9.43 8.98
N GLU A 182 16.05 8.79 10.08
CA GLU A 182 15.58 9.51 11.28
C GLU A 182 16.69 10.40 11.87
N THR A 183 17.91 9.87 11.98
CA THR A 183 19.05 10.65 12.51
C THR A 183 19.40 11.83 11.60
N GLN A 184 19.40 11.65 10.28
CA GLN A 184 19.65 12.73 9.32
C GLN A 184 18.56 13.80 9.36
N PHE A 185 17.29 13.40 9.51
CA PHE A 185 16.18 14.35 9.68
C PHE A 185 16.34 15.19 10.95
N LEU A 186 16.68 14.55 12.08
CA LEU A 186 16.96 15.24 13.33
C LEU A 186 18.16 16.18 13.20
N GLU A 187 19.24 15.76 12.55
CA GLU A 187 20.42 16.59 12.31
C GLU A 187 20.11 17.82 11.44
N ARG A 188 19.28 17.65 10.40
CA ARG A 188 18.81 18.75 9.53
C ARG A 188 17.97 19.76 10.32
N GLU A 189 17.06 19.30 11.17
CA GLU A 189 16.27 20.19 12.03
C GLU A 189 17.11 20.88 13.12
N VAL A 190 18.08 20.18 13.72
CA VAL A 190 19.05 20.80 14.66
C VAL A 190 19.87 21.87 13.95
N SER A 191 20.39 21.59 12.75
CA SER A 191 21.16 22.55 11.94
C SER A 191 20.33 23.79 11.58
N LYS A 192 19.05 23.60 11.25
CA LYS A 192 18.10 24.69 10.98
C LYS A 192 17.82 25.55 12.21
N VAL A 193 17.71 24.96 13.39
CA VAL A 193 17.55 25.72 14.65
C VAL A 193 18.82 26.51 14.98
N ILE A 194 20.01 25.93 14.76
CA ILE A 194 21.29 26.60 14.97
C ILE A 194 21.46 27.77 13.99
N SER A 195 21.09 27.61 12.72
CA SER A 195 21.16 28.70 11.72
C SER A 195 20.16 29.82 12.01
N MET A 196 18.96 29.51 12.50
CA MET A 196 18.01 30.53 12.96
C MET A 196 18.50 31.30 14.20
N ASN A 197 19.17 30.61 15.13
CA ASN A 197 19.75 31.25 16.32
C ASN A 197 20.95 32.16 16.01
N SER A 198 21.75 31.85 14.98
CA SER A 198 22.84 32.72 14.52
C SER A 198 22.31 33.96 13.79
N ALA A 199 21.32 33.80 12.89
CA ALA A 199 20.62 34.91 12.25
C ALA A 199 19.91 35.84 13.28
N SER A 200 19.35 35.25 14.35
CA SER A 200 18.78 35.99 15.48
C SER A 200 19.84 36.75 16.28
N LYS A 201 21.03 36.16 16.51
CA LYS A 201 22.16 36.85 17.16
C LYS A 201 22.69 38.02 16.33
N GLU A 202 22.71 37.92 15.00
CA GLU A 202 23.07 39.02 14.09
C GLU A 202 22.00 40.12 14.05
N CYS A 203 20.70 39.78 14.11
CA CYS A 203 19.61 40.76 14.08
C CYS A 203 19.32 41.44 15.43
N ASN A 204 19.77 40.86 16.56
CA ASN A 204 19.55 41.43 17.90
C ASN A 204 20.38 42.68 18.20
N GLY A 205 21.26 43.11 17.28
CA GLY A 205 21.91 44.41 17.36
C GLY A 205 21.01 45.61 17.04
N GLN A 206 19.84 45.41 16.40
CA GLN A 206 19.17 46.54 15.74
C GLN A 206 17.65 46.69 15.91
N ASN A 207 16.89 45.71 16.42
CA ASN A 207 15.43 45.79 16.33
C ASN A 207 14.69 45.59 17.66
N ASN A 208 14.46 46.70 18.38
CA ASN A 208 13.63 46.71 19.59
C ASN A 208 12.27 47.43 19.41
N LYS A 209 11.70 47.43 18.20
CA LYS A 209 10.37 48.05 17.95
C LYS A 209 9.29 47.14 17.33
N ASP A 210 9.63 46.02 16.67
CA ASP A 210 8.62 45.16 15.98
C ASP A 210 8.11 43.96 16.78
N ASN A 211 8.65 43.71 17.98
CA ASN A 211 8.39 42.48 18.75
C ASN A 211 6.96 42.35 19.34
N SER A 212 6.10 43.36 19.21
CA SER A 212 4.75 43.34 19.82
C SER A 212 3.65 42.78 18.90
N LEU A 213 3.76 42.97 17.57
CA LEU A 213 2.78 42.48 16.60
C LEU A 213 3.02 41.01 16.24
N GLN A 214 4.29 40.59 16.14
CA GLN A 214 4.65 39.21 15.81
C GLN A 214 4.24 38.22 16.92
N LYS A 215 4.36 38.62 18.20
CA LYS A 215 3.94 37.82 19.36
C LYS A 215 2.44 37.50 19.38
N LYS A 216 1.58 38.40 18.89
CA LYS A 216 0.12 38.15 18.81
C LYS A 216 -0.24 37.15 17.69
N LYS A 217 0.46 37.20 16.55
CA LYS A 217 0.23 36.26 15.43
C LYS A 217 0.70 34.83 15.74
N THR A 218 1.85 34.70 16.42
CA THR A 218 2.39 33.39 16.84
C THR A 218 1.50 32.70 17.89
N GLY A 219 0.88 33.46 18.80
CA GLY A 219 -0.08 32.92 19.78
C GLY A 219 -1.33 32.35 19.11
N PHE A 220 -1.90 33.08 18.15
CA PHE A 220 -3.10 32.66 17.43
C PHE A 220 -2.86 31.38 16.59
N CYS A 221 -1.70 31.30 15.92
CA CYS A 221 -1.33 30.14 15.10
C CYS A 221 -1.13 28.88 15.97
N LYS A 222 -0.56 29.02 17.16
CA LYS A 222 -0.37 27.90 18.11
C LYS A 222 -1.69 27.37 18.64
N THR A 223 -2.63 28.25 19.00
CA THR A 223 -3.97 27.85 19.46
C THR A 223 -4.76 27.15 18.37
N ILE A 224 -4.71 27.65 17.12
CA ILE A 224 -5.36 27.03 15.98
C ILE A 224 -4.76 25.65 15.68
N PHE A 225 -3.43 25.54 15.66
CA PHE A 225 -2.75 24.27 15.41
C PHE A 225 -3.07 23.23 16.49
N GLN A 226 -3.13 23.65 17.75
CA GLN A 226 -3.51 22.80 18.86
C GLN A 226 -4.96 22.32 18.75
N TYR A 227 -5.88 23.19 18.32
CA TYR A 227 -7.27 22.80 18.06
C TYR A 227 -7.36 21.78 16.93
N PHE A 228 -6.71 22.04 15.78
CA PHE A 228 -6.65 21.09 14.67
C PHE A 228 -6.07 19.75 15.10
N PHE A 229 -4.99 19.75 15.88
CA PHE A 229 -4.37 18.53 16.40
C PHE A 229 -5.33 17.70 17.26
N PHE A 230 -6.05 18.34 18.20
CA PHE A 230 -7.05 17.64 19.01
C PHE A 230 -8.25 17.15 18.20
N THR A 231 -8.71 17.94 17.25
CA THR A 231 -9.76 17.55 16.32
C THR A 231 -9.34 16.35 15.48
N THR A 232 -8.12 16.32 14.94
CA THR A 232 -7.57 15.19 14.20
C THR A 232 -7.46 13.94 15.08
N LEU A 233 -6.95 14.06 16.31
CA LEU A 233 -6.91 12.95 17.26
C LEU A 233 -8.30 12.39 17.59
N PHE A 234 -9.29 13.27 17.75
CA PHE A 234 -10.68 12.88 17.97
C PHE A 234 -11.23 12.10 16.77
N PHE A 235 -10.98 12.57 15.55
CA PHE A 235 -11.38 11.86 14.33
C PHE A 235 -10.70 10.51 14.19
N ILE A 236 -9.39 10.41 14.45
CA ILE A 236 -8.67 9.12 14.42
C ILE A 236 -9.29 8.14 15.43
N ARG A 237 -9.59 8.62 16.64
CA ARG A 237 -10.21 7.80 17.67
C ARG A 237 -11.63 7.35 17.30
N LEU A 238 -12.45 8.26 16.75
CA LEU A 238 -13.80 7.96 16.26
C LEU A 238 -13.75 6.94 15.11
N LEU A 239 -12.82 7.12 14.18
CA LEU A 239 -12.59 6.20 13.06
C LEU A 239 -12.17 4.82 13.59
N GLY A 240 -11.27 4.76 14.57
CA GLY A 240 -10.90 3.53 15.26
C GLY A 240 -12.09 2.80 15.87
N TYR A 241 -12.99 3.51 16.56
CA TYR A 241 -14.23 2.91 17.08
C TYR A 241 -15.16 2.42 15.98
N LEU A 242 -15.28 3.15 14.87
CA LEU A 242 -16.10 2.74 13.73
C LEU A 242 -15.54 1.47 13.08
N LEU A 243 -14.23 1.42 12.83
CA LEU A 243 -13.53 0.25 12.30
C LEU A 243 -13.65 -0.95 13.25
N PHE A 244 -13.53 -0.73 14.56
CA PHE A 244 -13.71 -1.76 15.58
C PHE A 244 -15.14 -2.30 15.60
N HIS A 245 -16.15 -1.43 15.55
CA HIS A 245 -17.55 -1.84 15.48
C HIS A 245 -17.87 -2.63 14.20
N ILE A 246 -17.35 -2.18 13.05
CA ILE A 246 -17.51 -2.88 11.78
C ILE A 246 -16.83 -4.25 11.83
N SER A 247 -15.63 -4.33 12.41
CA SER A 247 -14.88 -5.59 12.57
C SER A 247 -15.55 -6.55 13.55
N PHE A 248 -16.23 -6.03 14.58
CA PHE A 248 -16.98 -6.83 15.55
C PHE A 248 -18.30 -7.36 14.97
N ILE A 249 -18.98 -6.57 14.15
CA ILE A 249 -20.24 -6.97 13.49
C ILE A 249 -19.98 -7.95 12.34
N ASN A 250 -18.91 -7.74 11.57
CA ASN A 250 -18.58 -8.60 10.43
C ASN A 250 -17.06 -8.63 10.15
N PRO A 251 -16.31 -9.58 10.73
CA PRO A 251 -14.85 -9.65 10.58
C PRO A 251 -14.42 -9.96 9.14
N ASP A 252 -15.27 -10.65 8.37
CA ASP A 252 -15.02 -10.99 6.96
C ASP A 252 -15.08 -9.78 6.03
N LEU A 253 -15.67 -8.66 6.47
CA LEU A 253 -15.75 -7.45 5.67
C LEU A 253 -14.36 -6.86 5.40
N PHE A 254 -13.48 -6.84 6.41
CA PHE A 254 -12.09 -6.39 6.22
C PHE A 254 -11.28 -7.42 5.43
N VAL A 255 -11.40 -8.71 5.73
CA VAL A 255 -10.61 -9.76 5.04
C VAL A 255 -10.93 -9.82 3.54
N ASN A 256 -12.18 -9.56 3.14
CA ASN A 256 -12.58 -9.57 1.73
C ASN A 256 -12.34 -8.25 1.00
N ILE A 257 -12.42 -7.11 1.70
CA ILE A 257 -12.25 -5.78 1.08
C ILE A 257 -10.78 -5.34 1.12
N LEU A 258 -9.98 -5.76 2.10
CA LEU A 258 -8.58 -5.36 2.25
C LEU A 258 -7.72 -5.77 1.04
N PRO A 259 -7.80 -6.99 0.47
CA PRO A 259 -7.08 -7.33 -0.76
C PRO A 259 -7.56 -6.54 -1.99
N LYS A 260 -8.84 -6.12 -1.98
CA LYS A 260 -9.47 -5.33 -3.05
C LYS A 260 -9.04 -3.85 -3.01
N ILE A 261 -8.97 -3.27 -1.81
CA ILE A 261 -8.45 -1.91 -1.56
C ILE A 261 -6.92 -1.88 -1.68
N LEU A 262 -6.24 -2.94 -1.25
CA LEU A 262 -4.80 -3.12 -1.37
C LEU A 262 -4.43 -3.78 -2.71
N SER A 263 -5.19 -3.49 -3.77
CA SER A 263 -4.88 -3.99 -5.11
C SER A 263 -3.51 -3.46 -5.55
N ARG A 264 -2.79 -4.23 -6.36
CA ARG A 264 -1.44 -3.90 -6.81
C ARG A 264 -1.34 -2.50 -7.45
N ASN A 265 -2.43 -2.03 -8.06
CA ASN A 265 -2.55 -0.69 -8.64
C ASN A 265 -2.66 0.40 -7.57
N ILE A 266 -3.50 0.19 -6.55
CA ILE A 266 -3.66 1.13 -5.43
C ILE A 266 -2.38 1.17 -4.58
N LEU A 267 -1.73 0.02 -4.36
CA LEU A 267 -0.45 -0.06 -3.66
C LEU A 267 0.66 0.67 -4.43
N TRP A 268 0.68 0.57 -5.77
CA TRP A 268 1.60 1.31 -6.63
C TRP A 268 1.30 2.81 -6.63
N LYS A 269 0.03 3.22 -6.73
CA LYS A 269 -0.37 4.64 -6.63
C LYS A 269 -0.06 5.22 -5.25
N LEU A 270 -0.28 4.47 -4.17
CA LEU A 270 0.06 4.88 -2.81
C LEU A 270 1.58 5.05 -2.67
N ARG A 271 2.35 4.10 -3.22
CA ARG A 271 3.80 4.19 -3.32
C ARG A 271 4.21 5.43 -4.12
N CYS A 272 3.57 5.72 -5.25
CA CYS A 272 3.84 6.90 -6.07
C CYS A 272 3.37 8.22 -5.46
N LEU A 273 2.46 8.22 -4.47
CA LEU A 273 2.05 9.42 -3.72
C LEU A 273 2.95 9.67 -2.51
N LEU A 274 3.44 8.60 -1.89
CA LEU A 274 4.40 8.63 -0.78
C LEU A 274 5.83 8.92 -1.27
N PHE A 275 6.22 8.45 -2.46
CA PHE A 275 7.57 8.64 -3.00
C PHE A 275 7.95 10.11 -3.25
N PRO A 276 7.08 10.98 -3.81
CA PRO A 276 7.39 12.40 -3.99
C PRO A 276 7.59 13.16 -2.67
N SER A 277 6.99 12.67 -1.58
CA SER A 277 7.14 13.26 -0.24
C SER A 277 8.32 12.67 0.56
N LEU A 278 8.90 11.55 0.11
CA LEU A 278 10.09 10.91 0.68
C LEU A 278 11.38 11.18 -0.13
N MET A 279 11.26 11.65 -1.37
CA MET A 279 12.38 12.11 -2.21
C MET A 279 12.69 13.57 -1.91
N LEU A 280 13.17 13.88 -0.71
CA LEU A 280 13.85 15.14 -0.46
C LEU A 280 15.37 14.88 -0.47
N GLU A 281 15.96 15.16 -1.64
CA GLU A 281 17.32 15.70 -1.76
C GLU A 281 18.47 14.69 -1.57
N THR A 282 18.73 13.84 -2.58
CA THR A 282 20.02 13.13 -2.73
C THR A 282 20.47 13.01 -4.20
N GLU A 283 20.16 13.98 -5.04
CA GLU A 283 20.62 14.02 -6.43
C GLU A 283 21.76 15.04 -6.57
N ASP A 284 22.90 14.77 -5.94
CA ASP A 284 24.14 15.53 -6.18
C ASP A 284 25.43 14.80 -5.73
N MET A 285 25.50 13.46 -5.80
CA MET A 285 26.78 12.74 -5.63
C MET A 285 26.82 11.41 -6.39
N LEU A 286 27.21 11.46 -7.67
CA LEU A 286 27.79 10.32 -8.38
C LEU A 286 28.87 10.85 -9.35
N PRO A 287 30.15 10.50 -9.20
CA PRO A 287 31.13 10.69 -10.27
C PRO A 287 31.04 9.53 -11.28
N HIS A 288 31.44 9.84 -12.52
CA HIS A 288 31.47 8.96 -13.70
C HIS A 288 32.14 7.60 -13.51
#